data_AF-A0A9E5L020-F1
#
_entry.id   AF-A0A9E5L020-F1
#
_cell.length_a   1.000
_cell.length_b   1.000
_cell.length_c   1.000
_cell.angle_alpha   90.00
_cell.angle_beta   90.00
_cell.angle_gamma   90.00
#
_symmetry.space_group_name_H-M   'P 1'
#
loop_
_entity.id
_entity.type
_entity.pdbx_description
1 polymer ?
#
loop_
_entity_poly.entity_id
_entity_poly.type
_entity_poly.pdbx_seq_one_letter_code
_entity_poly.pdbx_strand_id
1 'polypeptide(L)'
;METIGNLADGVVVGFVRNDQYYYLGINNLLRDDMVDEYHATKNIIRFIEEKRLVRFIDSKIMKRDQIYYTFIEDKDTVISCLYTKLAVEDYDCVVSIIGPTRVDYKKNVKILRKLVHSLHK
;
A
#
# COMPACT_ATOMS: atom_id res chain seq x y z
N MET A 1 -11.63 -6.06 3.86
CA MET A 1 -10.73 -4.90 3.63
C MET A 1 -10.32 -4.24 4.95
N GLU A 2 -11.25 -3.79 5.81
CA GLU A 2 -10.94 -3.14 7.10
C GLU A 2 -9.95 -3.91 8.00
N THR A 3 -10.07 -5.23 8.09
CA THR A 3 -9.16 -6.08 8.88
C THR A 3 -7.70 -5.99 8.43
N ILE A 4 -7.45 -5.74 7.13
CA ILE A 4 -6.09 -5.66 6.58
C ILE A 4 -5.41 -4.35 7.02
N GLY A 5 -6.17 -3.25 7.07
CA GLY A 5 -5.68 -1.97 7.56
C GLY A 5 -5.18 -2.04 9.01
N ASN A 6 -5.87 -2.81 9.86
CA ASN A 6 -5.46 -2.98 11.27
C ASN A 6 -4.25 -3.91 11.43
N LEU A 7 -4.00 -4.80 10.46
CA LEU A 7 -2.88 -5.75 10.52
C LEU A 7 -1.62 -5.20 9.87
N ALA A 8 -1.75 -4.36 8.83
CA ALA A 8 -0.64 -3.83 8.07
C ALA A 8 0.27 -2.93 8.91
N ASP A 9 1.54 -2.92 8.57
CA ASP A 9 2.49 -1.94 9.07
C ASP A 9 2.69 -0.86 8.02
N GLY A 10 1.87 0.20 8.09
CA GLY A 10 1.71 1.22 7.05
C GLY A 10 0.25 1.38 6.62
N VAL A 11 0.04 2.11 5.53
CA VAL A 11 -1.29 2.39 4.96
C VAL A 11 -1.58 1.40 3.84
N VAL A 12 -2.71 0.71 3.95
CA VAL A 12 -3.24 -0.11 2.87
C VAL A 12 -3.99 0.81 1.91
N VAL A 13 -3.62 0.76 0.64
CA VAL A 13 -4.29 1.47 -0.45
C VAL A 13 -4.82 0.45 -1.43
N GLY A 14 -6.15 0.36 -1.54
CA GLY A 14 -6.81 -0.49 -2.52
C GLY A 14 -7.47 0.37 -3.59
N PHE A 15 -7.34 0.00 -4.87
CA PHE A 15 -8.09 0.65 -5.92
C PHE A 15 -8.42 -0.26 -7.09
N VAL A 16 -9.60 -0.04 -7.66
CA VAL A 16 -9.96 -0.55 -8.99
C VAL A 16 -9.39 0.43 -9.99
N ARG A 17 -8.66 -0.04 -11.01
CA ARG A 17 -8.10 0.85 -12.03
C ARG A 17 -9.21 1.74 -12.60
N ASN A 18 -9.03 3.06 -12.49
CA ASN A 18 -9.92 4.13 -12.96
C ASN A 18 -11.26 4.32 -12.24
N ASP A 19 -11.54 3.66 -11.11
CA ASP A 19 -12.92 3.69 -10.55
C ASP A 19 -12.98 4.14 -9.08
N GLN A 20 -12.49 3.32 -8.14
CA GLN A 20 -12.67 3.55 -6.70
C GLN A 20 -11.35 3.40 -5.93
N TYR A 21 -11.14 4.28 -4.94
CA TYR A 21 -9.93 4.35 -4.12
C TYR A 21 -10.28 4.23 -2.64
N TYR A 22 -9.59 3.32 -1.94
CA TYR A 22 -9.79 3.02 -0.53
C TYR A 22 -8.46 3.13 0.21
N TYR A 23 -8.49 3.82 1.35
CA TYR A 23 -7.33 3.97 2.23
C TYR A 23 -7.69 3.43 3.61
N LEU A 24 -6.90 2.50 4.13
CA LEU A 24 -7.13 1.86 5.43
C LEU A 24 -5.85 1.87 6.25
N GLY A 25 -5.97 2.10 7.56
CA GLY A 25 -4.82 2.11 8.45
C GLY A 25 -3.94 3.37 8.34
N ILE A 26 -4.48 4.52 7.94
CA ILE A 26 -3.74 5.80 7.96
C ILE A 26 -3.15 6.08 9.35
N ASN A 27 -3.90 5.74 10.41
CA ASN A 27 -3.46 5.87 11.80
C ASN A 27 -2.20 5.05 12.13
N ASN A 28 -1.85 4.04 11.32
CA ASN A 28 -0.61 3.28 11.50
C ASN A 28 0.63 4.16 11.27
N LEU A 29 0.50 5.30 10.60
CA LEU A 29 1.56 6.30 10.43
C LEU A 29 1.69 7.29 11.61
N LEU A 30 0.73 7.26 12.55
CA LEU A 30 0.63 8.19 13.68
C LEU A 30 0.99 7.53 15.02
N ARG A 31 1.65 6.36 15.00
CA ARG A 31 2.06 5.66 16.22
C ARG A 31 3.21 6.38 16.91
N ASP A 32 3.30 6.25 18.23
CA ASP A 32 4.28 6.98 19.06
C ASP A 32 5.74 6.62 18.71
N ASP A 33 5.97 5.40 18.23
CA ASP A 33 7.27 4.98 17.70
C ASP A 33 7.63 5.69 16.39
N MET A 34 6.72 6.46 15.80
CA MET A 34 6.89 7.20 14.55
C MET A 34 7.00 8.73 14.67
N VAL A 35 7.08 9.26 15.89
CA VAL A 35 7.06 10.71 16.17
C VAL A 35 8.22 11.48 15.53
N ASP A 36 9.42 10.88 15.46
CA ASP A 36 10.60 11.50 14.81
C ASP A 36 10.47 11.63 13.27
N GLU A 37 9.44 11.01 12.69
CA GLU A 37 9.17 10.97 11.26
C GLU A 37 7.94 11.79 10.85
N TYR A 38 7.51 12.76 11.66
CA TYR A 38 6.35 13.61 11.36
C TYR A 38 6.37 14.17 9.92
N HIS A 39 7.55 14.57 9.43
CA HIS A 39 7.74 15.03 8.05
C HIS A 39 7.48 13.92 7.01
N ALA A 40 8.00 12.70 7.22
CA ALA A 40 7.76 11.58 6.33
C ALA A 40 6.29 11.15 6.33
N THR A 41 5.66 11.08 7.51
CA THR A 41 4.22 10.81 7.64
C THR A 41 3.38 11.84 6.89
N LYS A 42 3.65 13.13 7.08
CA LYS A 42 2.97 14.22 6.35
C LYS A 42 3.15 14.09 4.83
N ASN A 43 4.34 13.75 4.36
CA ASN A 43 4.62 13.56 2.94
C ASN A 43 3.90 12.33 2.38
N ILE A 44 3.84 11.21 3.10
CA ILE A 44 3.10 10.00 2.70
C ILE A 44 1.60 10.27 2.63
N ILE A 45 1.02 10.96 3.62
CA ILE A 45 -0.40 11.36 3.60
C ILE A 45 -0.67 12.23 2.37
N ARG A 46 0.17 13.23 2.13
CA ARG A 46 0.02 14.11 0.97
C ARG A 46 0.18 13.35 -0.37
N PHE A 47 1.10 12.39 -0.44
CA PHE A 47 1.28 11.50 -1.59
C PHE A 47 0.02 10.66 -1.89
N ILE A 48 -0.64 10.18 -0.84
CA ILE A 48 -1.93 9.48 -0.90
C ILE A 48 -3.03 10.41 -1.42
N GLU A 49 -3.20 11.59 -0.82
CA GLU A 49 -4.24 12.56 -1.16
C GLU A 49 -4.11 13.07 -2.60
N GLU A 50 -2.88 13.30 -3.06
CA GLU A 50 -2.56 13.71 -4.43
C GLU A 50 -2.70 12.54 -5.44
N LYS A 51 -3.12 11.35 -5.00
CA LYS A 51 -3.30 10.12 -5.79
C LYS A 51 -2.03 9.72 -6.58
N ARG A 52 -0.85 10.07 -6.07
CA ARG A 52 0.43 9.86 -6.78
C ARG A 52 0.81 8.39 -6.83
N LEU A 53 0.39 7.60 -5.84
CA LEU A 53 0.53 6.15 -5.87
C LEU A 53 -0.12 5.52 -7.11
N VAL A 54 -1.29 6.02 -7.52
CA VAL A 54 -2.04 5.49 -8.66
C VAL A 54 -1.23 5.65 -9.93
N ARG A 55 -0.74 6.88 -10.18
CA ARG A 55 0.14 7.18 -11.32
C ARG A 55 1.40 6.33 -11.31
N PHE A 56 1.99 6.13 -10.13
CA PHE A 56 3.15 5.26 -9.98
C PHE A 56 2.82 3.82 -10.38
N ILE A 57 1.72 3.24 -9.87
CA ILE A 57 1.34 1.87 -10.17
C ILE A 57 0.90 1.70 -11.63
N ASP A 58 0.21 2.67 -12.22
CA ASP A 58 -0.22 2.60 -13.63
C ASP A 58 0.95 2.56 -14.61
N SER A 59 2.11 3.10 -14.21
CA SER A 59 3.35 2.97 -14.96
C SER A 59 3.98 1.56 -14.90
N LYS A 60 3.48 0.65 -14.04
CA LYS A 60 4.05 -0.68 -13.82
C LYS A 60 3.31 -1.75 -14.60
N ILE A 61 4.07 -2.68 -15.16
CA ILE A 61 3.56 -3.95 -15.69
C ILE A 61 3.48 -4.93 -14.52
N MET A 62 2.29 -5.45 -14.25
CA MET A 62 2.03 -6.37 -13.12
C MET A 62 1.36 -7.65 -13.61
N LYS A 63 1.89 -8.79 -13.17
CA LYS A 63 1.20 -10.09 -13.27
C LYS A 63 0.20 -10.21 -12.13
N ARG A 64 -0.92 -10.89 -12.39
CA ARG A 64 -1.90 -11.23 -11.34
C ARG A 64 -1.25 -12.09 -10.26
N ASP A 65 -1.65 -11.84 -9.03
CA ASP A 65 -1.28 -12.61 -7.82
C ASP A 65 0.22 -12.60 -7.49
N GLN A 66 0.99 -11.77 -8.20
CA GLN A 66 2.39 -11.54 -7.94
C GLN A 66 2.57 -10.30 -7.04
N ILE A 67 3.30 -10.50 -5.95
CA ILE A 67 3.63 -9.45 -4.98
C ILE A 67 4.94 -8.79 -5.40
N TYR A 68 4.93 -7.46 -5.49
CA TYR A 68 6.06 -6.62 -5.87
C TYR A 68 6.45 -5.70 -4.72
N TYR A 69 7.75 -5.55 -4.52
CA TYR A 69 8.31 -4.64 -3.52
C TYR A 69 9.24 -3.63 -4.17
N THR A 70 9.09 -2.36 -3.80
CA THR A 70 9.90 -1.28 -4.33
C THR A 70 9.94 -0.09 -3.38
N PHE A 71 10.78 0.88 -3.70
CA PHE A 71 10.84 2.18 -3.07
C PHE A 71 10.40 3.25 -4.06
N ILE A 72 9.60 4.21 -3.59
CA ILE A 72 9.18 5.38 -4.35
C ILE A 72 9.92 6.57 -3.77
N GLU A 73 10.76 7.20 -4.58
CA GLU A 73 11.38 8.47 -4.24
C GLU A 73 10.37 9.59 -4.46
N ASP A 74 10.00 10.28 -3.40
CA ASP A 74 9.02 11.35 -3.40
C ASP A 74 9.53 12.60 -2.69
N LYS A 75 10.00 13.58 -3.48
CA LYS A 75 10.63 14.80 -2.95
C LYS A 75 11.78 14.40 -2.00
N ASP A 76 11.69 14.77 -0.72
CA ASP A 76 12.68 14.47 0.31
C ASP A 76 12.32 13.23 1.15
N THR A 77 11.50 12.33 0.61
CA THR A 77 11.02 11.13 1.34
C THR A 77 11.08 9.89 0.46
N VAL A 78 11.58 8.80 1.04
CA VAL A 78 11.57 7.49 0.42
C VAL A 78 10.41 6.69 1.01
N ILE A 79 9.47 6.27 0.15
CA ILE A 79 8.28 5.53 0.55
C ILE A 79 8.47 4.06 0.20
N SER A 80 8.41 3.20 1.20
CA SER A 80 8.31 1.76 1.01
C SER A 80 6.96 1.43 0.38
N CYS A 81 6.96 0.67 -0.72
CA CYS A 81 5.74 0.31 -1.44
C CYS A 81 5.73 -1.18 -1.78
N LEU A 82 4.81 -1.90 -1.16
CA LEU A 82 4.48 -3.28 -1.49
C LEU A 82 3.14 -3.30 -2.22
N TYR A 83 3.02 -3.98 -3.35
CA TYR A 83 1.78 -3.99 -4.12
C TYR A 83 1.56 -5.29 -4.87
N THR A 84 0.30 -5.60 -5.15
CA THR A 84 -0.12 -6.78 -5.92
C THR A 84 -1.35 -6.45 -6.76
N LYS A 85 -1.46 -7.10 -7.92
CA LYS A 85 -2.64 -7.06 -8.77
C LYS A 85 -3.50 -8.29 -8.47
N LEU A 86 -4.78 -8.09 -8.16
CA LEU A 86 -5.75 -9.12 -7.82
C LEU A 86 -6.92 -9.06 -8.81
N ALA A 87 -7.55 -10.21 -9.05
CA ALA A 87 -8.87 -10.25 -9.67
C ALA A 87 -9.92 -10.39 -8.56
N VAL A 88 -10.87 -9.47 -8.50
CA VAL A 88 -12.05 -9.57 -7.63
C VAL A 88 -13.26 -9.55 -8.53
N GLU A 89 -13.98 -10.68 -8.57
CA GLU A 89 -15.02 -10.94 -9.56
C GLU A 89 -14.45 -10.77 -10.98
N ASP A 90 -14.95 -9.80 -11.76
CA ASP A 90 -14.49 -9.50 -13.12
C ASP A 90 -13.57 -8.27 -13.21
N TYR A 91 -13.18 -7.67 -12.07
CA TYR A 91 -12.38 -6.45 -12.03
C TYR A 91 -10.93 -6.72 -11.60
N ASP A 92 -10.01 -6.06 -12.32
CA ASP A 92 -8.61 -6.00 -11.92
C ASP A 92 -8.41 -4.90 -10.85
N CYS A 93 -8.09 -5.34 -9.64
CA CYS A 93 -7.83 -4.48 -8.49
C CYS A 93 -6.33 -4.44 -8.18
N VAL A 94 -5.86 -3.33 -7.65
CA VAL A 94 -4.54 -3.23 -7.03
C VAL A 94 -4.71 -3.05 -5.54
N VAL A 95 -3.93 -3.81 -4.77
CA VAL A 95 -3.78 -3.58 -3.34
C VAL A 95 -2.31 -3.29 -3.06
N SER A 96 -2.08 -2.17 -2.40
CA SER A 96 -0.77 -1.67 -2.02
C SER A 96 -0.70 -1.48 -0.51
N ILE A 97 0.47 -1.64 0.07
CA ILE A 97 0.81 -1.23 1.43
C ILE A 97 1.97 -0.27 1.29
N ILE A 98 1.78 0.98 1.73
CA ILE A 98 2.81 2.02 1.69
C ILE A 98 3.14 2.53 3.08
N GLY A 99 4.38 2.97 3.27
CA GLY A 99 4.81 3.55 4.53
C GLY A 99 6.25 4.04 4.48
N PRO A 100 6.80 4.52 5.60
CA PRO A 100 8.22 4.85 5.69
C PRO A 100 9.10 3.61 5.46
N THR A 101 10.40 3.80 5.22
CA THR A 101 11.34 2.71 4.88
C THR A 101 11.49 1.64 5.96
N ARG A 102 11.22 1.99 7.23
CA ARG A 102 11.35 1.10 8.39
C ARG A 102 10.13 0.20 8.67
N VAL A 103 9.07 0.28 7.88
CA VAL A 103 7.92 -0.63 8.04
C VAL A 103 8.38 -2.09 7.95
N ASP A 104 7.74 -2.98 8.72
CA ASP A 104 7.99 -4.41 8.66
C ASP A 104 7.47 -4.99 7.34
N TYR A 105 8.33 -4.93 6.33
CA TYR A 105 8.10 -5.49 5.02
C TYR A 105 7.75 -6.98 5.07
N LYS A 106 8.40 -7.76 5.94
CA LYS A 106 8.16 -9.22 6.03
C LYS A 106 6.74 -9.48 6.53
N LYS A 107 6.27 -8.71 7.50
CA LYS A 107 4.89 -8.74 7.98
C LYS A 107 3.91 -8.36 6.87
N ASN A 108 4.17 -7.26 6.15
CA ASN A 108 3.33 -6.78 5.05
C ASN A 108 3.23 -7.81 3.90
N VAL A 109 4.34 -8.47 3.55
CA VAL A 109 4.33 -9.57 2.57
C VAL A 109 3.46 -10.73 3.03
N LYS A 110 3.57 -11.14 4.29
CA LYS A 110 2.73 -12.23 4.83
C LYS A 110 1.24 -11.88 4.75
N ILE A 111 0.89 -10.63 5.00
CA ILE A 111 -0.48 -10.13 4.90
C ILE A 111 -0.98 -10.21 3.45
N LEU A 112 -0.24 -9.66 2.48
CA LEU A 112 -0.65 -9.73 1.08
C LEU A 112 -0.68 -11.17 0.55
N ARG A 113 0.26 -12.04 0.97
CA ARG A 113 0.21 -13.47 0.61
C ARG A 113 -1.07 -14.11 1.10
N LYS A 114 -1.47 -13.87 2.36
CA LYS A 114 -2.74 -14.39 2.91
C LYS A 114 -3.94 -13.87 2.12
N LEU A 115 -3.94 -12.59 1.74
CA LEU A 115 -4.99 -12.00 0.92
C LEU A 115 -5.09 -12.69 -0.45
N VAL A 116 -3.98 -12.81 -1.18
CA VAL A 116 -3.93 -13.53 -2.47
C VAL A 116 -4.48 -14.95 -2.33
N HIS A 117 -4.01 -15.71 -1.34
CA HIS A 117 -4.46 -17.09 -1.13
C HIS A 117 -5.96 -17.19 -0.78
N SER A 118 -6.52 -16.18 -0.10
CA SER A 118 -7.94 -16.20 0.27
C SER A 118 -8.89 -15.99 -0.90
N LEU A 119 -8.42 -15.40 -2.00
CA LEU A 119 -9.21 -15.15 -3.21
C LEU A 119 -9.25 -16.34 -4.17
N HIS A 120 -8.40 -17.35 -3.96
CA HIS A 120 -8.37 -18.60 -4.74
C HIS A 120 -9.07 -19.77 -4.02
N LYS A 121 -9.77 -19.50 -2.93
CA LYS A 121 -10.60 -20.47 -2.20
C LYS A 121 -12.07 -20.27 -2.55
#